data_AF-A0A1F2W8X3-F1
#
_entry.id   AF-A0A1F2W8X3-F1
#
_cell.length_a   1.000
_cell.length_b   1.000
_cell.length_c   1.000
_cell.angle_alpha   90.00
_cell.angle_beta   90.00
_cell.angle_gamma   90.00
#
_symmetry.space_group_name_H-M   'P 1'
#
loop_
_entity.id
_entity.type
_entity.pdbx_description
1 polymer ?
#
loop_
_entity_poly.entity_id
_entity_poly.type
_entity_poly.pdbx_seq_one_letter_code
_entity_poly.pdbx_strand_id
1 'polypeptide(L)'
;MKKLRLHRTALTVGLVSLLLLAMAVPAAAVKPVDPGKLQRLTWYAVPSGNSDVVSTDELPGHVSINTPAGEVTMIINGRITLDPNTTYGVWVRELTGYTGDYLTSYAPLSYYKLTTFTTNVRGQGSFHINIARGDLPDGTRDIQIAINPSLDDAYVGSTVAATVKFTPVRTG
;
A
#
# COMPACT_ATOMS: atom_id res chain seq x y z
N MET A 1 -55.50 31.58 -22.80
CA MET A 1 -54.62 30.39 -22.92
C MET A 1 -53.16 30.86 -22.89
N LYS A 2 -52.52 30.83 -21.70
CA LYS A 2 -51.12 31.26 -21.49
C LYS A 2 -50.19 30.06 -21.71
N LYS A 3 -49.20 30.19 -22.61
CA LYS A 3 -48.21 29.16 -22.91
C LYS A 3 -47.17 29.08 -21.78
N LEU A 4 -47.10 27.92 -21.13
CA LEU A 4 -46.09 27.53 -20.16
C LEU A 4 -44.74 27.37 -20.87
N ARG A 5 -43.76 28.24 -20.59
CA ARG A 5 -42.38 28.06 -21.05
C ARG A 5 -41.55 27.45 -19.92
N LEU A 6 -41.17 26.20 -20.13
CA LEU A 6 -40.28 25.41 -19.30
C LEU A 6 -38.86 25.98 -19.43
N HIS A 7 -38.35 26.67 -18.42
CA HIS A 7 -36.94 27.03 -18.36
C HIS A 7 -36.13 25.80 -17.96
N ARG A 8 -35.42 25.22 -18.93
CA ARG A 8 -34.43 24.16 -18.72
C ARG A 8 -33.19 24.77 -18.06
N THR A 9 -33.00 24.45 -16.80
CA THR A 9 -31.73 24.57 -16.08
C THR A 9 -30.72 23.66 -16.75
N ALA A 10 -29.67 24.21 -17.36
CA ALA A 10 -28.51 23.45 -17.80
C ALA A 10 -27.29 23.98 -17.05
N LEU A 11 -26.98 23.30 -15.95
CA LEU A 11 -25.76 23.47 -15.18
C LEU A 11 -24.63 22.81 -15.99
N THR A 12 -23.81 23.59 -16.68
CA THR A 12 -22.60 23.08 -17.32
C THR A 12 -21.54 22.88 -16.23
N VAL A 13 -21.45 21.65 -15.71
CA VAL A 13 -20.32 21.22 -14.88
C VAL A 13 -19.12 21.05 -15.83
N GLY A 14 -18.20 22.01 -15.78
CA GLY A 14 -16.92 21.92 -16.46
C GLY A 14 -16.09 20.79 -15.85
N LEU A 15 -15.95 19.69 -16.58
CA LEU A 15 -15.06 18.59 -16.25
C LEU A 15 -13.62 19.03 -16.50
N VAL A 16 -12.92 19.50 -15.46
CA VAL A 16 -11.46 19.67 -15.52
C VAL A 16 -10.83 18.31 -15.27
N SER A 17 -10.64 17.51 -16.33
CA SER A 17 -9.78 16.34 -16.27
C SER A 17 -8.33 16.80 -16.28
N LEU A 18 -7.77 17.05 -15.09
CA LEU A 18 -6.34 17.25 -14.91
C LEU A 18 -5.66 15.89 -15.07
N LEU A 19 -5.09 15.64 -16.26
CA LEU A 19 -4.27 14.47 -16.54
C LEU A 19 -2.94 14.61 -15.78
N LEU A 20 -2.88 14.14 -14.52
CA LEU A 20 -1.61 13.99 -13.83
C LEU A 20 -0.81 12.85 -14.49
N LEU A 21 0.21 13.22 -15.26
CA LEU A 21 1.24 12.28 -15.72
C LEU A 21 1.97 11.77 -14.48
N ALA A 22 1.59 10.59 -13.99
CA ALA A 22 2.38 9.87 -12.99
C ALA A 22 3.68 9.43 -13.66
N MET A 23 4.76 10.19 -13.45
CA MET A 23 6.10 9.76 -13.85
C MET A 23 6.45 8.54 -12.98
N ALA A 24 6.55 7.37 -13.61
CA ALA A 24 6.92 6.15 -12.93
C ALA A 24 8.36 6.26 -12.40
N VAL A 25 8.55 6.04 -11.10
CA VAL A 25 9.88 5.88 -10.52
C VAL A 25 10.43 4.52 -10.98
N PRO A 26 11.57 4.46 -11.71
CA PRO A 26 12.19 3.19 -12.01
C PRO A 26 12.57 2.52 -10.69
N ALA A 27 12.26 1.23 -10.54
CA ALA A 27 12.72 0.44 -9.40
C ALA A 27 14.26 0.48 -9.37
N ALA A 28 14.84 1.27 -8.45
CA ALA A 28 16.26 1.22 -8.20
C ALA A 28 16.60 -0.20 -7.73
N ALA A 29 17.75 -0.73 -8.12
CA ALA A 29 18.23 -2.02 -7.62
C ALA A 29 18.44 -1.92 -6.11
N VAL A 30 17.42 -2.33 -5.35
CA VAL A 30 17.46 -2.36 -3.90
C VAL A 30 18.26 -3.60 -3.49
N LYS A 31 19.28 -3.44 -2.63
CA LYS A 31 20.00 -4.60 -2.08
C LYS A 31 19.05 -5.43 -1.20
N PRO A 32 19.12 -6.77 -1.23
CA PRO A 32 18.30 -7.62 -0.37
C PRO A 32 18.43 -7.24 1.11
N VAL A 33 17.33 -7.31 1.85
CA VAL A 33 17.38 -7.32 3.32
C VAL A 33 18.01 -8.62 3.77
N ASP A 34 19.27 -8.59 4.19
CA ASP A 34 19.90 -9.76 4.81
C ASP A 34 19.27 -10.04 6.18
N PRO A 35 19.21 -11.33 6.61
CA PRO A 35 18.82 -11.69 7.96
C PRO A 35 19.57 -10.89 9.02
N GLY A 36 18.82 -10.37 9.99
CA GLY A 36 19.32 -9.53 11.08
C GLY A 36 19.55 -8.07 10.71
N LYS A 37 19.22 -7.63 9.47
CA LYS A 37 19.32 -6.22 9.07
C LYS A 37 17.95 -5.56 9.00
N LEU A 38 17.91 -4.31 9.44
CA LEU A 38 16.79 -3.42 9.23
C LEU A 38 16.95 -2.71 7.87
N GLN A 39 15.93 -2.81 7.04
CA GLN A 39 15.80 -1.96 5.87
C GLN A 39 14.69 -0.94 6.08
N ARG A 40 14.94 0.31 5.67
CA ARG A 40 13.94 1.37 5.63
C ARG A 40 13.57 1.66 4.18
N LEU A 41 12.27 1.66 3.89
CA LEU A 41 11.72 2.03 2.59
C LEU A 41 10.90 3.32 2.70
N THR A 42 10.82 4.00 1.57
CA THR A 42 10.05 5.23 1.38
C THR A 42 8.64 4.92 0.91
N TRP A 43 7.68 5.72 1.37
CA TRP A 43 6.32 5.74 0.84
C TRP A 43 6.22 6.69 -0.34
N TYR A 44 5.60 6.24 -1.42
CA TYR A 44 5.27 7.07 -2.57
C TYR A 44 3.76 7.15 -2.74
N ALA A 45 3.26 8.31 -3.18
CA ALA A 45 1.85 8.48 -3.50
C ALA A 45 1.47 7.67 -4.75
N VAL A 46 0.23 7.18 -4.79
CA VAL A 46 -0.29 6.35 -5.90
C VAL A 46 -1.56 6.97 -6.49
N PRO A 47 -1.44 8.05 -7.30
CA PRO A 47 -2.62 8.77 -7.81
C PRO A 47 -3.48 7.94 -8.77
N SER A 48 -2.90 6.90 -9.38
CA SER A 48 -3.61 5.99 -10.29
C SER A 48 -4.47 4.96 -9.57
N GLY A 49 -4.32 4.80 -8.24
CA GLY A 49 -4.89 3.70 -7.48
C GLY A 49 -4.19 2.35 -7.67
N ASN A 50 -3.28 2.24 -8.64
CA ASN A 50 -2.53 1.02 -8.95
C ASN A 50 -1.13 1.06 -8.35
N SER A 51 -0.85 0.23 -7.34
CA SER A 51 0.46 0.18 -6.68
C SER A 51 1.62 -0.25 -7.58
N ASP A 52 1.37 -0.82 -8.77
CA ASP A 52 2.45 -1.09 -9.74
C ASP A 52 3.09 0.19 -10.28
N VAL A 53 2.40 1.32 -10.21
CA VAL A 53 2.87 2.62 -10.69
C VAL A 53 2.78 3.64 -9.57
N VAL A 54 3.89 3.81 -8.85
CA VAL A 54 4.03 4.87 -7.86
C VAL A 54 4.48 6.18 -8.51
N SER A 55 4.07 7.31 -7.95
CA SER A 55 4.56 8.63 -8.34
C SER A 55 5.97 8.90 -7.80
N THR A 56 6.55 10.05 -8.19
CA THR A 56 7.81 10.56 -7.62
C THR A 56 7.60 11.28 -6.28
N ASP A 57 6.35 11.49 -5.85
CA ASP A 57 6.02 12.23 -4.65
C ASP A 57 6.16 11.32 -3.41
N GLU A 58 7.15 11.62 -2.56
CA GLU A 58 7.34 10.93 -1.29
C GLU A 58 6.31 11.39 -0.25
N LEU A 59 5.74 10.43 0.48
CA LEU A 59 4.82 10.72 1.58
C LEU A 59 5.55 10.75 2.92
N PRO A 60 5.18 11.66 3.84
CA PRO A 60 5.79 11.73 5.16
C PRO A 60 5.62 10.43 5.94
N GLY A 61 6.74 9.79 6.28
CA GLY A 61 6.73 8.50 6.96
C GLY A 61 7.87 7.61 6.50
N HIS A 62 7.75 6.32 6.81
CA HIS A 62 8.56 5.25 6.26
C HIS A 62 7.94 3.91 6.62
N VAL A 63 8.43 2.86 5.96
CA VAL A 63 8.25 1.49 6.44
C VAL A 63 9.59 0.86 6.70
N SER A 64 9.66 0.04 7.74
CA SER A 64 10.86 -0.70 8.13
C SER A 64 10.57 -2.18 8.09
N ILE A 65 11.43 -2.91 7.41
CA ILE A 65 11.41 -4.37 7.33
C ILE A 65 12.62 -4.88 8.08
N ASN A 66 12.39 -5.86 8.95
CA ASN A 66 13.43 -6.59 9.65
C ASN A 66 13.17 -8.08 9.48
N THR A 67 14.20 -8.86 9.19
CA THR A 67 14.14 -10.33 9.14
C THR A 67 14.99 -10.89 10.27
N PRO A 68 14.49 -10.88 11.52
CA PRO A 68 15.29 -11.32 12.66
C PRO A 68 15.62 -12.82 12.54
N ALA A 69 16.77 -13.23 13.07
CA ALA A 69 17.07 -14.65 13.21
C ALA A 69 16.25 -15.22 14.38
N GLY A 70 15.24 -16.07 14.10
CA GLY A 70 14.42 -16.68 15.15
C GLY A 70 13.01 -17.09 14.71
N GLU A 71 12.08 -17.15 15.67
CA GLU A 71 10.69 -17.60 15.47
C GLU A 71 9.84 -16.67 14.57
N VAL A 72 10.33 -15.46 14.31
CA VAL A 72 9.70 -14.47 13.42
C VAL A 72 10.57 -14.32 12.20
N THR A 73 10.03 -14.57 11.01
CA THR A 73 10.80 -14.48 9.77
C THR A 73 10.77 -13.07 9.17
N MET A 74 9.72 -12.28 9.47
CA MET A 74 9.62 -10.90 9.02
C MET A 74 8.82 -10.03 9.99
N ILE A 75 9.35 -8.85 10.30
CA ILE A 75 8.66 -7.79 11.02
C ILE A 75 8.54 -6.58 10.10
N ILE A 76 7.32 -6.07 9.93
CA ILE A 76 7.03 -4.88 9.12
C ILE A 76 6.44 -3.80 10.03
N ASN A 77 7.12 -2.66 10.13
CA ASN A 77 6.69 -1.51 10.91
C ASN A 77 6.47 -0.32 9.98
N GLY A 78 5.26 0.23 9.94
CA GLY A 78 4.96 1.40 9.13
C GLY A 78 4.59 2.61 9.97
N ARG A 79 5.02 3.79 9.51
CA ARG A 79 4.51 5.10 9.92
C ARG A 79 4.22 5.91 8.68
N ILE A 80 3.06 6.56 8.62
CA ILE A 80 2.66 7.36 7.46
C ILE A 80 1.71 8.49 7.88
N THR A 81 1.71 9.58 7.12
CA THR A 81 0.70 10.64 7.22
C THR A 81 -0.21 10.59 6.00
N LEU A 82 -1.51 10.41 6.22
CA LEU A 82 -2.58 10.36 5.21
C LEU A 82 -3.78 11.21 5.67
N ASP A 83 -4.97 11.00 5.09
CA ASP A 83 -6.16 11.73 5.50
C ASP A 83 -6.47 11.47 6.99
N PRO A 84 -6.83 12.51 7.78
CA PRO A 84 -7.15 12.37 9.20
C PRO A 84 -8.32 11.42 9.47
N ASN A 85 -8.29 10.74 10.62
CA ASN A 85 -9.37 9.90 11.15
C ASN A 85 -9.89 8.85 10.14
N THR A 86 -9.01 8.31 9.32
CA THR A 86 -9.35 7.37 8.24
C THR A 86 -8.71 6.02 8.50
N THR A 87 -9.49 4.95 8.31
CA THR A 87 -9.01 3.58 8.45
C THR A 87 -8.54 3.04 7.11
N TYR A 88 -7.32 2.51 7.10
CA TYR A 88 -6.68 1.94 5.93
C TYR A 88 -6.31 0.47 6.17
N GLY A 89 -6.32 -0.32 5.09
CA GLY A 89 -5.75 -1.65 5.05
C GLY A 89 -4.27 -1.60 4.66
N VAL A 90 -3.47 -2.42 5.32
CA VAL A 90 -2.06 -2.66 4.96
C VAL A 90 -1.98 -3.96 4.18
N TRP A 91 -1.54 -3.85 2.95
CA TRP A 91 -1.44 -4.97 2.03
C TRP A 91 0.03 -5.26 1.67
N VAL A 92 0.40 -6.54 1.56
CA VAL A 92 1.77 -6.98 1.22
C VAL A 92 1.74 -7.98 0.06
N ARG A 93 2.42 -7.64 -1.04
CA ARG A 93 2.51 -8.45 -2.28
C ARG A 93 3.67 -9.43 -2.24
N GLU A 94 3.59 -10.45 -3.09
CA GLU A 94 4.66 -11.43 -3.33
C GLU A 94 5.03 -12.24 -2.08
N LEU A 95 4.06 -12.45 -1.19
CA LEU A 95 4.17 -13.39 -0.07
C LEU A 95 3.85 -14.81 -0.52
N THR A 96 4.55 -15.29 -1.56
CA THR A 96 4.34 -16.63 -2.11
C THR A 96 4.65 -17.70 -1.06
N GLY A 97 3.72 -18.64 -0.90
CA GLY A 97 3.78 -19.68 0.13
C GLY A 97 3.34 -19.22 1.52
N TYR A 98 2.78 -18.02 1.67
CA TYR A 98 2.27 -17.55 2.95
C TYR A 98 1.04 -18.33 3.40
N THR A 99 1.07 -18.83 4.64
CA THR A 99 0.01 -19.63 5.26
C THR A 99 -0.53 -19.02 6.55
N GLY A 100 -0.01 -17.87 6.97
CA GLY A 100 -0.45 -17.19 8.19
C GLY A 100 -1.79 -16.48 8.05
N ASP A 101 -2.23 -15.84 9.14
CA ASP A 101 -3.51 -15.14 9.21
C ASP A 101 -3.54 -13.88 8.32
N TYR A 102 -4.65 -13.70 7.60
CA TYR A 102 -4.92 -12.50 6.81
C TYR A 102 -6.40 -12.13 6.90
N LEU A 103 -6.70 -10.85 6.69
CA LEU A 103 -8.08 -10.34 6.65
C LEU A 103 -8.74 -10.61 5.29
N THR A 104 -7.95 -10.44 4.22
CA THR A 104 -8.38 -10.60 2.83
C THR A 104 -7.16 -10.92 1.99
N SER A 105 -7.34 -11.62 0.87
CA SER A 105 -6.27 -11.85 -0.10
C SER A 105 -6.75 -11.61 -1.53
N TYR A 106 -5.81 -11.27 -2.41
CA TYR A 106 -5.98 -11.22 -3.85
C TYR A 106 -4.96 -12.17 -4.48
N ALA A 107 -5.40 -13.41 -4.67
CA ALA A 107 -4.58 -14.55 -5.08
C ALA A 107 -3.74 -14.32 -6.35
N PRO A 108 -4.22 -13.63 -7.41
CA PRO A 108 -3.42 -13.45 -8.64
C PRO A 108 -2.06 -12.74 -8.44
N LEU A 109 -1.87 -12.02 -7.33
CA LEU A 109 -0.63 -11.30 -7.02
C LEU A 109 0.02 -11.74 -5.70
N SER A 110 -0.43 -12.86 -5.11
CA SER A 110 -0.04 -13.26 -3.73
C SER A 110 -0.12 -12.08 -2.77
N TYR A 111 -1.21 -11.31 -2.87
CA TYR A 111 -1.37 -10.01 -2.19
C TYR A 111 -2.30 -10.15 -1.00
N TYR A 112 -1.80 -9.90 0.21
CA TYR A 112 -2.54 -10.17 1.44
C TYR A 112 -2.74 -8.88 2.24
N LYS A 113 -3.98 -8.62 2.65
CA LYS A 113 -4.33 -7.61 3.65
C LYS A 113 -4.06 -8.19 5.03
N LEU A 114 -2.94 -7.80 5.62
CA LEU A 114 -2.47 -8.39 6.87
C LEU A 114 -3.00 -7.67 8.11
N THR A 115 -3.27 -6.37 8.00
CA THR A 115 -3.83 -5.60 9.12
C THR A 115 -4.54 -4.33 8.63
N THR A 116 -5.09 -3.58 9.57
CA THR A 116 -5.61 -2.23 9.36
C THR A 116 -5.02 -1.26 10.38
N PHE A 117 -4.99 0.02 10.06
CA PHE A 117 -4.69 1.08 11.03
C PHE A 117 -5.59 2.28 10.78
N THR A 118 -5.78 3.09 11.81
CA THR A 118 -6.54 4.36 11.72
C THR A 118 -5.59 5.52 11.98
N THR A 119 -5.62 6.52 11.10
CA THR A 119 -4.89 7.76 11.30
C THR A 119 -5.53 8.61 12.40
N ASN A 120 -4.73 9.38 13.13
CA ASN A 120 -5.23 10.33 14.13
C ASN A 120 -5.77 11.62 13.47
N VAL A 121 -6.17 12.59 14.28
CA VAL A 121 -6.69 13.90 13.84
C VAL A 121 -5.69 14.73 13.01
N ARG A 122 -4.41 14.36 13.03
CA ARG A 122 -3.33 14.98 12.23
C ARG A 122 -2.96 14.15 11.00
N GLY A 123 -3.70 13.08 10.70
CA GLY A 123 -3.39 12.18 9.60
C GLY A 123 -2.32 11.13 9.91
N GLN A 124 -1.76 11.10 11.13
CA GLN A 124 -0.64 10.22 11.45
C GLN A 124 -1.16 8.84 11.84
N GLY A 125 -0.64 7.80 11.19
CA GLY A 125 -0.95 6.41 11.48
C GLY A 125 0.31 5.55 11.57
N SER A 126 0.17 4.41 12.24
CA SER A 126 1.23 3.41 12.34
C SER A 126 0.66 2.01 12.42
N PHE A 127 1.41 1.03 11.93
CA PHE A 127 1.07 -0.38 12.01
C PHE A 127 2.30 -1.23 12.32
N HIS A 128 2.04 -2.43 12.80
CA HIS A 128 3.03 -3.46 13.12
C HIS A 128 2.49 -4.81 12.66
N ILE A 129 3.30 -5.55 11.91
CA ILE A 129 2.99 -6.89 11.41
C ILE A 129 4.17 -7.80 11.77
N ASN A 130 3.87 -8.96 12.35
CA ASN A 130 4.82 -10.05 12.54
C ASN A 130 4.38 -11.25 11.70
N ILE A 131 5.29 -11.75 10.87
CA ILE A 131 5.13 -13.00 10.13
C ILE A 131 5.96 -14.06 10.83
N ALA A 132 5.31 -15.11 11.33
CA ALA A 132 5.99 -16.21 12.00
C ALA A 132 6.81 -17.03 10.99
N ARG A 133 7.88 -17.67 11.47
CA ARG A 133 8.75 -18.53 10.63
C ARG A 133 7.99 -19.71 10.00
N GLY A 134 6.96 -20.23 10.68
CA GLY A 134 6.11 -21.30 10.14
C GLY A 134 5.16 -20.84 9.03
N ASP A 135 4.91 -19.53 8.93
CA ASP A 135 3.89 -18.98 8.02
C ASP A 135 4.44 -18.55 6.68
N LEU A 136 5.77 -18.42 6.55
CA LEU A 136 6.41 -17.97 5.33
C LEU A 136 7.74 -18.72 5.16
N PRO A 137 7.90 -19.50 4.07
CA PRO A 137 9.12 -20.26 3.84
C PRO A 137 10.38 -19.41 3.79
N ASP A 138 11.53 -19.98 4.13
CA ASP A 138 12.83 -19.31 3.94
C ASP A 138 13.12 -19.08 2.44
N GLY A 139 13.90 -18.04 2.14
CA GLY A 139 14.23 -17.65 0.77
C GLY A 139 14.28 -16.14 0.54
N THR A 140 14.53 -15.74 -0.71
CA THR A 140 14.49 -14.33 -1.13
C THR A 140 13.20 -14.06 -1.90
N ARG A 141 12.53 -12.96 -1.60
CA ARG A 141 11.26 -12.56 -2.22
C ARG A 141 11.19 -11.06 -2.43
N ASP A 142 10.50 -10.65 -3.48
CA ASP A 142 10.46 -9.27 -3.96
C ASP A 142 9.17 -8.58 -3.49
N ILE A 143 9.14 -8.15 -2.23
CA ILE A 143 7.91 -7.64 -1.62
C ILE A 143 7.58 -6.20 -2.05
N GLN A 144 6.30 -5.88 -2.02
CA GLN A 144 5.79 -4.51 -2.04
C GLN A 144 4.77 -4.34 -0.93
N ILE A 145 4.80 -3.19 -0.26
CA ILE A 145 3.83 -2.84 0.78
C ILE A 145 2.99 -1.70 0.24
N ALA A 146 1.67 -1.80 0.35
CA ALA A 146 0.76 -0.73 -0.05
C ALA A 146 -0.37 -0.50 0.95
N ILE A 147 -0.90 0.71 0.90
CA ILE A 147 -1.97 1.21 1.76
C ILE A 147 -3.18 1.46 0.88
N ASN A 148 -4.29 0.80 1.21
CA ASN A 148 -5.57 0.96 0.52
C ASN A 148 -6.62 1.47 1.54
N PRO A 149 -7.61 2.27 1.13
CA PRO A 149 -8.78 2.56 1.94
C PRO A 149 -9.45 1.26 2.41
N SER A 150 -9.83 1.17 3.69
CA SER A 150 -10.40 -0.06 4.25
C SER A 150 -11.87 -0.28 3.89
N LEU A 151 -12.46 0.56 3.04
CA LEU A 151 -13.91 0.66 2.88
C LEU A 151 -14.51 -0.45 1.99
N ASP A 152 -13.71 -1.18 1.22
CA ASP A 152 -14.21 -2.34 0.48
C ASP A 152 -13.06 -3.27 0.06
N ASP A 153 -13.09 -4.50 0.58
CA ASP A 153 -12.10 -5.55 0.28
C ASP A 153 -12.19 -6.05 -1.18
N ALA A 154 -13.23 -5.65 -1.93
CA ALA A 154 -13.42 -5.98 -3.34
C ALA A 154 -12.71 -5.02 -4.32
N TYR A 155 -12.20 -3.87 -3.88
CA TYR A 155 -11.67 -2.84 -4.80
C TYR A 155 -10.17 -2.96 -5.06
N VAL A 156 -9.83 -3.70 -6.13
CA VAL A 156 -8.53 -3.63 -6.81
C VAL A 156 -8.42 -2.25 -7.49
N GLY A 157 -7.38 -1.48 -7.15
CA GLY A 157 -7.15 -0.15 -7.76
C GLY A 157 -7.46 1.04 -6.85
N SER A 158 -7.45 0.87 -5.52
CA SER A 158 -7.69 1.94 -4.55
C SER A 158 -6.44 2.35 -3.76
N THR A 159 -5.25 1.95 -4.19
CA THR A 159 -4.00 2.22 -3.46
C THR A 159 -3.76 3.72 -3.34
N VAL A 160 -3.50 4.23 -2.13
CA VAL A 160 -3.16 5.64 -1.90
C VAL A 160 -1.67 5.86 -1.67
N ALA A 161 -0.99 4.85 -1.12
CA ALA A 161 0.45 4.87 -0.88
C ALA A 161 1.05 3.49 -1.11
N ALA A 162 2.27 3.43 -1.66
CA ALA A 162 3.01 2.18 -1.78
C ALA A 162 4.52 2.42 -1.68
N THR A 163 5.25 1.37 -1.33
CA THR A 163 6.69 1.33 -1.59
C THR A 163 6.94 1.06 -3.07
N VAL A 164 8.17 1.29 -3.54
CA VAL A 164 8.58 0.75 -4.85
C VAL A 164 8.36 -0.76 -4.89
N LYS A 165 7.99 -1.27 -6.06
CA LYS A 165 7.82 -2.69 -6.29
C LYS A 165 9.18 -3.39 -6.23
N PHE A 166 9.14 -4.68 -5.88
CA PHE A 166 10.28 -5.57 -5.86
C PHE A 166 11.40 -5.16 -4.89
N THR A 167 11.04 -4.90 -3.64
CA THR A 167 12.04 -4.82 -2.57
C THR A 167 12.49 -6.25 -2.23
N PRO A 168 13.73 -6.65 -2.51
CA PRO A 168 14.18 -7.99 -2.18
C PRO A 168 14.36 -8.11 -0.66
N VAL A 169 13.74 -9.14 -0.08
CA VAL A 169 13.83 -9.47 1.34
C VAL A 169 14.23 -10.92 1.48
N ARG A 170 15.32 -11.17 2.22
CA ARG A 170 15.80 -12.52 2.50
C ARG A 170 15.35 -12.96 3.89
N THR A 171 14.59 -14.04 3.91
CA THR A 171 14.14 -14.78 5.09
C THR A 171 15.02 -16.02 5.28
N GLY A 172 15.42 -16.32 6.51
CA GLY A 172 16.31 -17.44 6.87
C GLY A 172 16.82 -17.34 8.30
#